data_AF-A0A1A7Y6T2-F1
#
_entry.id   AF-A0A1A7Y6T2-F1
#
_cell.length_a   1.000
_cell.length_b   1.000
_cell.length_c   1.000
_cell.angle_alpha   90.00
_cell.angle_beta   90.00
_cell.angle_gamma   90.00
#
_symmetry.space_group_name_H-M   'P 1'
#
loop_
_entity.id
_entity.type
_entity.pdbx_description
1 polymer ?
#
loop_
_entity_poly.entity_id
_entity_poly.type
_entity_poly.pdbx_seq_one_letter_code
_entity_poly.pdbx_strand_id
1 'polypeptide(L)'
;FVGDIERSHNFLLSQHRVMSRRKHLSTDVYNIIMRVWAKKGLLNQIGRIFILLEEAGLKPNLGSYAAALECMGRSPNCSPKVITRCLKQMEVDGLSVDELFSQCVFRQDERDMLLKAITTVKPGYKPSLDLHTHLCSSPLVQDFYTQREHHTYPKLDFTQAELQERFKHQLSVEQACTITIDSVEAAKPVTENMAKMRGLLAEQRLQWQKVLLQALRESKMILAKTNTKDYRLNLYPYLCLLEDREYVDIMIQSVSNLPPSGESLKILARDLGSRVYTKYCVQQKYRNENVEKLGTIYGAYTELLAKDTKECITLPREQWCKLEVEQSSGPTLQGGETSWPYILTLELGTYMVDLMVKNLKINSDVLNPAYNRKLIPILYHMYTFRSTRQVGFIKPHPILNEMQQEAMETKLTFDSYMMPMLCPPVPWTSFKFGAYLLTPTKLMRTMDGATQHELLLEKCQDLHAVLDSLNQLGNCAWKINKPILDFIISIFNDRGSDK
;
A
#
# COMPACT_ATOMS: atom_id res chain seq x y z
N PHE A 1 -1.06 0.65 13.16
CA PHE A 1 -1.31 1.58 14.29
C PHE A 1 -0.04 2.38 14.57
N VAL A 2 -0.13 3.68 14.84
CA VAL A 2 1.02 4.53 15.23
C VAL A 2 1.46 4.28 16.69
N GLY A 3 0.73 3.44 17.43
CA GLY A 3 1.01 3.15 18.84
C GLY A 3 0.38 4.14 19.82
N ASP A 4 -0.23 5.23 19.34
CA ASP A 4 -0.94 6.22 20.16
C ASP A 4 -2.36 5.74 20.52
N ILE A 5 -2.41 4.78 21.44
CA ILE A 5 -3.64 4.12 21.89
C ILE A 5 -4.51 5.09 22.70
N GLU A 6 -3.88 5.92 23.54
CA GLU A 6 -4.60 6.86 24.40
C GLU A 6 -5.33 7.91 23.56
N ARG A 7 -4.67 8.52 22.56
CA ARG A 7 -5.34 9.48 21.67
C ARG A 7 -6.50 8.82 20.93
N SER A 8 -6.32 7.60 20.44
CA SER A 8 -7.36 6.84 19.72
C SER A 8 -8.56 6.52 20.62
N HIS A 9 -8.29 6.09 21.86
CA HIS A 9 -9.32 5.80 22.84
C HIS A 9 -10.05 7.07 23.29
N ASN A 10 -9.32 8.15 23.59
CA ASN A 10 -9.88 9.44 23.96
C ASN A 10 -10.73 10.03 22.81
N PHE A 11 -10.29 9.86 21.56
CA PHE A 11 -11.08 10.23 20.39
C PHE A 11 -12.40 9.46 20.35
N LEU A 12 -12.36 8.12 20.44
CA LEU A 12 -13.57 7.30 20.47
C LEU A 12 -14.54 7.73 21.58
N LEU A 13 -14.04 7.92 22.80
CA LEU A 13 -14.85 8.38 23.93
C LEU A 13 -15.45 9.77 23.69
N SER A 14 -14.68 10.70 23.11
CA SER A 14 -15.15 12.04 22.80
C SER A 14 -16.30 12.04 21.79
N GLN A 15 -16.26 11.14 20.80
CA GLN A 15 -17.32 10.99 19.81
C GLN A 15 -18.52 10.25 20.41
N HIS A 16 -18.27 9.21 21.21
CA HIS A 16 -19.31 8.41 21.84
C HIS A 16 -20.14 9.22 22.86
N ARG A 17 -19.52 10.11 23.64
CA ARG A 17 -20.22 10.92 24.67
C ARG A 17 -21.26 11.89 24.08
N VAL A 18 -21.09 12.31 22.83
CA VAL A 18 -22.01 13.26 22.19
C VAL A 18 -23.00 12.50 21.30
N MET A 19 -24.29 12.50 21.65
CA MET A 19 -25.31 11.73 20.93
C MET A 19 -25.36 12.01 19.42
N SER A 20 -25.26 13.27 19.02
CA SER A 20 -25.27 13.66 17.60
C SER A 20 -24.05 13.15 16.82
N ARG A 21 -22.96 12.83 17.51
CA ARG A 21 -21.71 12.30 16.92
C ARG A 21 -21.68 10.78 16.97
N ARG A 22 -22.20 10.19 18.04
CA ARG A 22 -22.30 8.74 18.26
C ARG A 22 -22.93 8.00 17.08
N LYS A 23 -23.93 8.59 16.42
CA LYS A 23 -24.60 8.01 15.24
C LYS A 23 -23.68 7.74 14.03
N HIS A 24 -22.49 8.35 13.98
CA HIS A 24 -21.52 8.13 12.90
C HIS A 24 -20.49 7.04 13.24
N LEU A 25 -20.54 6.48 14.46
CA LEU A 25 -19.68 5.37 14.87
C LEU A 25 -20.31 4.05 14.43
N SER A 26 -19.54 3.21 13.75
CA SER A 26 -19.92 1.83 13.43
C SER A 26 -19.26 0.84 14.38
N THR A 27 -19.75 -0.40 14.42
CA THR A 27 -19.14 -1.52 15.15
C THR A 27 -17.65 -1.66 14.84
N ASP A 28 -17.24 -1.47 13.58
CA ASP A 28 -15.84 -1.59 13.17
C ASP A 28 -14.94 -0.54 13.83
N VAL A 29 -15.44 0.67 14.12
CA VAL A 29 -14.67 1.70 14.84
C VAL A 29 -14.34 1.25 16.27
N TYR A 30 -15.28 0.60 16.95
CA TYR A 30 -15.04 0.03 18.28
C TYR A 30 -14.07 -1.15 18.21
N ASN A 31 -14.22 -2.01 17.19
CA ASN A 31 -13.35 -3.17 16.97
C ASN A 31 -11.87 -2.79 16.79
N ILE A 32 -11.58 -1.64 16.17
CA ILE A 32 -10.22 -1.10 16.06
C ILE A 32 -9.57 -0.97 17.45
N ILE A 33 -10.30 -0.45 18.45
CA ILE A 33 -9.82 -0.30 19.82
C ILE A 33 -9.82 -1.65 20.55
N MET A 34 -10.82 -2.51 20.35
CA MET A 34 -10.84 -3.85 20.95
C MET A 34 -9.62 -4.67 20.54
N ARG A 35 -9.25 -4.66 19.24
CA ARG A 35 -8.09 -5.39 18.71
C ARG A 35 -6.77 -4.91 19.33
N VAL A 36 -6.65 -3.61 19.58
CA VAL A 36 -5.48 -3.05 20.30
C VAL A 36 -5.39 -3.59 21.72
N TRP A 37 -6.51 -3.63 22.45
CA TRP A 37 -6.53 -4.19 23.80
C TRP A 37 -6.35 -5.71 23.83
N ALA A 38 -6.82 -6.40 22.79
CA ALA A 38 -6.62 -7.83 22.60
C ALA A 38 -5.13 -8.17 22.50
N LYS A 39 -4.38 -7.43 21.67
CA LYS A 39 -2.91 -7.58 21.59
C LYS A 39 -2.19 -7.32 22.91
N LYS A 40 -2.75 -6.47 23.78
CA LYS A 40 -2.21 -6.23 25.13
C LYS A 40 -2.68 -7.26 26.18
N GLY A 41 -3.58 -8.17 25.85
CA GLY A 41 -4.15 -9.13 26.79
C GLY A 41 -5.07 -8.51 27.86
N LEU A 42 -5.63 -7.32 27.61
CA LEU A 42 -6.44 -6.60 28.60
C LEU A 42 -7.94 -6.82 28.41
N LEU A 43 -8.43 -7.98 28.86
CA LEU A 43 -9.83 -8.40 28.67
C LEU A 43 -10.85 -7.46 29.34
N ASN A 44 -10.47 -6.83 30.46
CA ASN A 44 -11.32 -5.85 31.15
C ASN A 44 -11.59 -4.61 30.29
N GLN A 45 -10.61 -4.13 29.51
CA GLN A 45 -10.79 -3.01 28.61
C GLN A 45 -11.69 -3.39 27.43
N ILE A 46 -11.55 -4.60 26.89
CA ILE A 46 -12.46 -5.12 25.87
C ILE A 46 -13.91 -5.13 26.38
N GLY A 47 -14.13 -5.63 27.60
CA GLY A 47 -15.45 -5.60 28.25
C GLY A 47 -16.05 -4.20 28.34
N ARG A 48 -15.23 -3.17 28.63
CA ARG A 48 -15.68 -1.76 28.62
C ARG A 48 -16.09 -1.30 27.22
N ILE A 49 -15.39 -1.71 26.17
CA ILE A 49 -15.76 -1.35 24.80
C ILE A 49 -17.06 -2.04 24.39
N PHE A 50 -17.33 -3.28 24.83
CA PHE A 50 -18.62 -3.93 24.62
C PHE A 50 -19.78 -3.14 25.24
N ILE A 51 -19.60 -2.61 26.46
CA ILE A 51 -20.61 -1.75 27.10
C ILE A 51 -20.86 -0.50 26.24
N LEU A 52 -19.81 0.18 25.77
CA LEU A 52 -19.96 1.35 24.90
C LEU A 52 -20.66 1.01 23.58
N LEU A 53 -20.42 -0.18 23.04
CA LEU A 53 -21.04 -0.65 21.82
C LEU A 53 -22.55 -0.87 22.00
N GLU A 54 -22.95 -1.49 23.11
CA GLU A 54 -24.35 -1.68 23.50
C GLU A 54 -25.05 -0.33 23.80
N GLU A 55 -24.39 0.58 24.52
CA GLU A 55 -24.87 1.95 24.76
C GLU A 55 -25.08 2.75 23.46
N ALA A 56 -24.40 2.39 22.38
CA ALA A 56 -24.58 2.98 21.07
C ALA A 56 -25.72 2.33 20.25
N GLY A 57 -26.40 1.31 20.80
CA GLY A 57 -27.42 0.55 20.09
C GLY A 57 -26.85 -0.30 18.94
N LEU A 58 -25.55 -0.58 18.97
CA LEU A 58 -24.88 -1.41 17.97
C LEU A 58 -24.76 -2.85 18.48
N LYS A 59 -24.62 -3.80 17.56
CA LYS A 59 -24.39 -5.21 17.89
C LYS A 59 -22.95 -5.62 17.61
N PRO A 60 -22.37 -6.50 18.45
CA PRO A 60 -21.10 -7.15 18.15
C PRO A 60 -21.14 -7.86 16.79
N ASN A 61 -20.02 -7.85 16.07
CA ASN A 61 -19.85 -8.62 14.84
C ASN A 61 -18.66 -9.60 14.98
N LEU A 62 -18.33 -10.32 13.90
CA LEU A 62 -17.20 -11.26 13.88
C LEU A 62 -15.89 -10.62 14.39
N GLY A 63 -15.62 -9.36 14.02
CA GLY A 63 -14.43 -8.63 14.48
C GLY A 63 -14.43 -8.34 15.99
N SER A 64 -15.60 -8.10 16.59
CA SER A 64 -15.75 -7.91 18.04
C SER A 64 -15.44 -9.20 18.79
N TYR A 65 -16.01 -10.32 18.34
CA TYR A 65 -15.77 -11.64 18.93
C TYR A 65 -14.35 -12.12 18.70
N ALA A 66 -13.76 -11.84 17.53
CA ALA A 66 -12.38 -12.17 17.23
C ALA A 66 -11.41 -11.49 18.20
N ALA A 67 -11.56 -10.18 18.43
CA ALA A 67 -10.72 -9.46 19.40
C ALA A 67 -10.88 -10.01 20.83
N ALA A 68 -12.11 -10.36 21.24
CA ALA A 68 -12.35 -10.93 22.56
C ALA A 68 -11.69 -12.30 22.74
N LEU A 69 -11.86 -13.21 21.76
CA LEU A 69 -11.29 -14.56 21.79
C LEU A 69 -9.76 -14.54 21.68
N GLU A 70 -9.21 -13.68 20.82
CA GLU A 70 -7.76 -13.43 20.75
C GLU A 70 -7.22 -13.04 22.13
N CYS A 71 -7.86 -12.07 22.80
CA CYS A 71 -7.46 -11.63 24.13
C CYS A 71 -7.52 -12.75 25.18
N MET A 72 -8.54 -13.61 25.10
CA MET A 72 -8.69 -14.77 25.99
C MET A 72 -7.59 -15.80 25.77
N GLY A 73 -7.20 -16.08 24.52
CA GLY A 73 -6.12 -17.02 24.19
C GLY A 73 -4.72 -16.51 24.57
N ARG A 74 -4.53 -15.18 24.55
CA ARG A 74 -3.32 -14.52 25.07
C ARG A 74 -3.26 -14.52 26.60
N SER A 75 -4.40 -14.59 27.28
CA SER A 75 -4.48 -14.51 28.74
C SER A 75 -4.30 -15.90 29.38
N PRO A 76 -3.17 -16.20 30.05
CA PRO A 76 -2.90 -17.53 30.58
C PRO A 76 -3.88 -17.95 31.69
N ASN A 77 -4.45 -16.98 32.42
CA ASN A 77 -5.37 -17.21 33.53
C ASN A 77 -6.85 -17.13 33.11
N CYS A 78 -7.17 -17.12 31.82
CA CYS A 78 -8.55 -17.03 31.36
C CYS A 78 -9.31 -18.32 31.68
N SER A 79 -10.37 -18.22 32.48
CA SER A 79 -11.20 -19.39 32.82
C SER A 79 -11.90 -19.95 31.58
N PRO A 80 -11.91 -21.29 31.35
CA PRO A 80 -12.66 -21.92 30.27
C PRO A 80 -14.14 -21.52 30.26
N LYS A 81 -14.73 -21.26 31.44
CA LYS A 81 -16.13 -20.81 31.56
C LYS A 81 -16.40 -19.48 30.85
N VAL A 82 -15.43 -18.55 30.87
CA VAL A 82 -15.56 -17.24 30.20
C VAL A 82 -15.54 -17.43 28.68
N ILE A 83 -14.68 -18.30 28.19
CA ILE A 83 -14.58 -18.64 26.76
C ILE A 83 -15.88 -19.32 26.30
N THR A 84 -16.38 -20.31 27.05
CA THR A 84 -17.67 -20.95 26.75
C THR A 84 -18.82 -19.95 26.71
N ARG A 85 -18.86 -18.99 27.65
CA ARG A 85 -19.88 -17.94 27.64
C ARG A 85 -19.78 -17.05 26.40
N CYS A 86 -18.58 -16.67 26.00
CA CYS A 86 -18.33 -15.88 24.79
C CYS A 86 -18.83 -16.62 23.54
N LEU A 87 -18.47 -17.90 23.37
CA LEU A 87 -18.88 -18.72 22.24
C LEU A 87 -20.41 -18.90 22.19
N LYS A 88 -21.05 -19.14 23.33
CA LYS A 88 -22.52 -19.23 23.40
C LYS A 88 -23.20 -17.92 23.01
N GLN A 89 -22.66 -16.77 23.45
CA GLN A 89 -23.23 -15.47 23.06
C GLN A 89 -23.05 -15.22 21.56
N MET A 90 -21.91 -15.60 21.01
CA MET A 90 -21.66 -15.51 19.57
C MET A 90 -22.67 -16.34 18.75
N GLU A 91 -22.97 -17.56 19.21
CA GLU A 91 -24.01 -18.42 18.61
C GLU A 91 -25.41 -17.78 18.74
N VAL A 92 -25.75 -17.16 19.89
CA VAL A 92 -27.01 -16.43 20.10
C VAL A 92 -27.14 -15.23 19.15
N ASP A 93 -26.04 -14.55 18.86
CA ASP A 93 -26.00 -13.44 17.91
C ASP A 93 -26.06 -13.91 16.43
N GLY A 94 -26.13 -15.23 16.20
CA GLY A 94 -26.25 -15.83 14.87
C GLY A 94 -24.92 -15.92 14.11
N LEU A 95 -23.79 -15.92 14.83
CA LEU A 95 -22.45 -15.95 14.25
C LEU A 95 -21.77 -17.29 14.58
N SER A 96 -21.08 -17.89 13.60
CA SER A 96 -20.36 -19.15 13.76
C SER A 96 -18.84 -18.96 13.86
N VAL A 97 -18.17 -19.96 14.45
CA VAL A 97 -16.71 -19.96 14.60
C VAL A 97 -16.02 -20.13 13.23
N ASP A 98 -16.61 -20.90 12.33
CA ASP A 98 -16.05 -21.11 10.98
C ASP A 98 -16.19 -19.85 10.11
N GLU A 99 -17.28 -19.09 10.22
CA GLU A 99 -17.40 -17.76 9.61
C GLU A 99 -16.33 -16.79 10.14
N LEU A 100 -15.99 -16.89 11.43
CA LEU A 100 -14.94 -16.07 12.02
C LEU A 100 -13.59 -16.33 11.35
N PHE A 101 -13.19 -17.59 11.18
CA PHE A 101 -11.91 -17.93 10.56
C PHE A 101 -11.87 -17.72 9.04
N SER A 102 -13.02 -17.75 8.36
CA SER A 102 -13.11 -17.53 6.91
C SER A 102 -13.20 -16.05 6.53
N GLN A 103 -13.92 -15.23 7.31
CA GLN A 103 -14.19 -13.83 6.96
C GLN A 103 -13.29 -12.81 7.69
N CYS A 104 -12.72 -13.16 8.85
CA CYS A 104 -11.84 -12.23 9.56
C CYS A 104 -10.45 -12.14 8.93
N VAL A 105 -9.85 -10.95 9.04
CA VAL A 105 -8.49 -10.70 8.60
C VAL A 105 -7.54 -10.67 9.79
N PHE A 106 -6.69 -11.69 9.87
CA PHE A 106 -5.72 -11.89 10.94
C PHE A 106 -4.38 -11.23 10.60
N ARG A 107 -3.75 -10.62 11.60
CA ARG A 107 -2.41 -10.03 11.51
C ARG A 107 -1.50 -10.71 12.54
N GLN A 108 -0.25 -11.01 12.18
CA GLN A 108 0.69 -11.72 13.07
C GLN A 108 0.05 -13.03 13.58
N ASP A 109 0.22 -13.34 14.86
CA ASP A 109 -0.25 -14.53 15.58
C ASP A 109 -1.73 -14.46 16.04
N GLU A 110 -2.50 -13.46 15.62
CA GLU A 110 -3.89 -13.28 16.07
C GLU A 110 -4.76 -14.53 15.83
N ARG A 111 -4.57 -15.18 14.68
CA ARG A 111 -5.29 -16.41 14.31
C ARG A 111 -4.96 -17.54 15.28
N ASP A 112 -3.68 -17.71 15.60
CA ASP A 112 -3.18 -18.80 16.44
C ASP A 112 -3.62 -18.59 17.90
N MET A 113 -3.62 -17.35 18.39
CA MET A 113 -4.12 -17.02 19.73
C MET A 113 -5.63 -17.26 19.84
N LEU A 114 -6.38 -16.90 18.81
CA LEU A 114 -7.82 -17.17 18.77
C LEU A 114 -8.10 -18.68 18.75
N LEU A 115 -7.36 -19.44 17.93
CA LEU A 115 -7.47 -20.89 17.88
C LEU A 115 -7.14 -21.53 19.24
N LYS A 116 -6.09 -21.05 19.92
CA LYS A 116 -5.72 -21.47 21.28
C LYS A 116 -6.86 -21.25 22.30
N ALA A 117 -7.58 -20.13 22.21
CA ALA A 117 -8.73 -19.89 23.08
C ALA A 117 -9.83 -20.94 22.84
N ILE A 118 -10.14 -21.23 21.57
CA ILE A 118 -11.19 -22.18 21.23
C ILE A 118 -10.81 -23.60 21.61
N THR A 119 -9.57 -24.02 21.35
CA THR A 119 -9.09 -25.38 21.68
C THR A 119 -9.06 -25.64 23.18
N THR A 120 -8.98 -24.59 24.01
CA THR A 120 -9.13 -24.70 25.47
C THR A 120 -10.51 -25.25 25.89
N VAL A 121 -11.56 -24.98 25.11
CA VAL A 121 -12.94 -25.45 25.38
C VAL A 121 -13.35 -26.58 24.44
N LYS A 122 -12.83 -26.61 23.21
CA LYS A 122 -13.10 -27.60 22.16
C LYS A 122 -11.77 -28.15 21.60
N PRO A 123 -11.08 -29.09 22.28
CA PRO A 123 -9.72 -29.52 21.92
C PRO A 123 -9.54 -30.09 20.51
N GLY A 124 -10.60 -30.66 19.91
CA GLY A 124 -10.58 -31.23 18.56
C GLY A 124 -10.98 -30.26 17.44
N TYR A 125 -11.26 -28.99 17.75
CA TYR A 125 -11.74 -28.04 16.76
C TYR A 125 -10.67 -27.71 15.72
N LYS A 126 -11.03 -27.79 14.44
CA LYS A 126 -10.24 -27.32 13.31
C LYS A 126 -11.12 -26.42 12.44
N PRO A 127 -10.67 -25.22 12.07
CA PRO A 127 -11.45 -24.33 11.21
C PRO A 127 -11.74 -25.00 9.86
N SER A 128 -13.01 -25.03 9.44
CA SER A 128 -13.35 -25.35 8.05
C SER A 128 -13.14 -24.09 7.19
N LEU A 129 -12.05 -24.05 6.44
CA LEU A 129 -11.87 -23.04 5.41
C LEU A 129 -12.60 -23.53 4.17
N ASP A 130 -13.75 -22.93 3.87
CA ASP A 130 -14.40 -23.14 2.59
C ASP A 130 -13.45 -22.66 1.50
N LEU A 131 -12.84 -23.62 0.80
CA LEU A 131 -12.29 -23.35 -0.51
C LEU A 131 -13.46 -22.82 -1.33
N HIS A 132 -13.38 -21.59 -1.82
CA HIS A 132 -14.23 -21.15 -2.93
C HIS A 132 -13.82 -21.91 -4.20
N THR A 133 -13.96 -23.25 -4.17
CA THR A 133 -13.94 -24.18 -5.30
C THR A 133 -15.27 -24.14 -6.04
N HIS A 134 -16.04 -23.05 -5.90
CA HIS A 134 -17.10 -22.76 -6.85
C HIS A 134 -16.43 -22.51 -8.20
N LEU A 135 -16.38 -23.58 -9.00
CA LEU A 135 -16.03 -23.52 -10.42
C LEU A 135 -16.93 -22.46 -11.06
N CYS A 136 -16.35 -21.68 -11.98
CA CYS A 136 -17.07 -20.64 -12.70
C CYS A 136 -18.38 -21.24 -13.25
N SER A 137 -19.50 -20.63 -12.86
CA SER A 137 -20.85 -21.12 -13.19
C SER A 137 -21.32 -20.68 -14.57
N SER A 138 -20.54 -19.81 -15.22
CA SER A 138 -20.82 -19.31 -16.56
C SER A 138 -20.72 -20.42 -17.61
N PRO A 139 -21.78 -20.68 -18.40
CA PRO A 139 -21.75 -21.67 -19.47
C PRO A 139 -20.66 -21.43 -20.52
N LEU A 140 -20.18 -20.18 -20.67
CA LEU A 140 -19.17 -19.83 -21.67
C LEU A 140 -17.78 -20.37 -21.37
N VAL A 141 -17.48 -20.64 -20.10
CA VAL A 141 -16.15 -21.07 -19.65
C VAL A 141 -16.20 -22.34 -18.82
N GLN A 142 -17.38 -22.88 -18.55
CA GLN A 142 -17.57 -24.08 -17.74
C GLN A 142 -16.69 -25.24 -18.20
N ASP A 143 -16.64 -25.51 -19.52
CA ASP A 143 -15.83 -26.60 -20.09
C ASP A 143 -14.33 -26.41 -19.84
N PHE A 144 -13.84 -25.18 -19.82
CA PHE A 144 -12.44 -24.89 -19.49
C PHE A 144 -12.08 -25.26 -18.04
N TYR A 145 -13.05 -25.17 -17.13
CA TYR A 145 -12.87 -25.51 -15.73
C TYR A 145 -13.11 -27.01 -15.43
N THR A 146 -13.96 -27.70 -16.21
CA THR A 146 -14.33 -29.10 -15.96
C THR A 146 -13.55 -30.12 -16.80
N GLN A 147 -13.23 -29.82 -18.07
CA GLN A 147 -12.67 -30.79 -19.02
C GLN A 147 -11.13 -30.62 -19.16
N ARG A 148 -10.38 -30.88 -18.08
CA ARG A 148 -8.93 -30.58 -18.02
C ARG A 148 -7.98 -31.78 -18.10
N GLU A 149 -8.50 -33.00 -18.19
CA GLU A 149 -7.69 -34.23 -18.12
C GLU A 149 -6.61 -34.32 -19.19
N HIS A 150 -6.79 -33.63 -20.33
CA HIS A 150 -5.85 -33.60 -21.44
C HIS A 150 -5.18 -32.23 -21.64
N HIS A 151 -5.35 -31.28 -20.71
CA HIS A 151 -4.71 -29.97 -20.82
C HIS A 151 -3.25 -30.01 -20.38
N THR A 152 -2.36 -29.50 -21.23
CA THR A 152 -0.96 -29.23 -20.88
C THR A 152 -0.77 -27.72 -20.77
N TYR A 153 -0.55 -27.23 -19.54
CA TYR A 153 -0.27 -25.81 -19.33
C TYR A 153 1.22 -25.49 -19.53
N PRO A 154 1.55 -24.36 -20.16
CA PRO A 154 2.93 -24.00 -20.44
C PRO A 154 3.67 -23.66 -19.15
N LYS A 155 4.93 -24.08 -19.07
CA LYS A 155 5.88 -23.68 -18.03
C LYS A 155 6.83 -22.61 -18.55
N LEU A 156 7.41 -21.85 -17.63
CA LEU A 156 8.42 -20.85 -17.95
C LEU A 156 9.77 -21.52 -18.20
N ASP A 157 10.59 -20.93 -19.06
CA ASP A 157 11.97 -21.39 -19.31
C ASP A 157 12.95 -20.96 -18.18
N PHE A 158 12.52 -21.13 -16.93
CA PHE A 158 13.32 -20.86 -15.73
C PHE A 158 13.25 -22.06 -14.80
N THR A 159 14.37 -22.38 -14.18
CA THR A 159 14.44 -23.34 -13.07
C THR A 159 13.76 -22.77 -11.82
N GLN A 160 13.38 -23.65 -10.90
CA GLN A 160 12.74 -23.22 -9.65
C GLN A 160 13.65 -22.28 -8.85
N ALA A 161 14.96 -22.57 -8.79
CA ALA A 161 15.94 -21.75 -8.11
C ALA A 161 16.06 -20.34 -8.71
N GLU A 162 16.06 -20.22 -10.04
CA GLU A 162 16.08 -18.92 -10.73
C GLU A 162 14.83 -18.10 -10.43
N LEU A 163 13.64 -18.73 -10.38
CA LEU A 163 12.39 -18.03 -10.05
C LEU A 163 12.40 -17.53 -8.60
N GLN A 164 12.94 -18.32 -7.66
CA GLN A 164 13.07 -17.92 -6.26
C GLN A 164 14.06 -16.77 -6.09
N GLU A 165 15.18 -16.77 -6.82
CA GLU A 165 16.14 -15.67 -6.77
C GLU A 165 15.57 -14.37 -7.37
N ARG A 166 14.84 -14.49 -8.50
CA ARG A 166 14.09 -13.37 -9.08
C ARG A 166 13.06 -12.79 -8.14
N PHE A 167 12.36 -13.64 -7.38
CA PHE A 167 11.42 -13.21 -6.35
C PHE A 167 12.11 -12.37 -5.27
N LYS A 168 13.26 -12.81 -4.76
CA LYS A 168 14.02 -12.02 -3.76
C LYS A 168 14.43 -10.67 -4.31
N HIS A 169 14.88 -10.61 -5.56
CA HIS A 169 15.26 -9.36 -6.21
C HIS A 169 14.06 -8.42 -6.44
N GLN A 170 12.91 -8.95 -6.86
CA GLN A 170 11.68 -8.16 -6.95
C GLN A 170 11.23 -7.65 -5.58
N LEU A 171 11.35 -8.49 -4.54
CA LEU A 171 10.97 -8.14 -3.17
C LEU A 171 11.82 -6.96 -2.65
N SER A 172 13.12 -6.95 -2.90
CA SER A 172 13.99 -5.84 -2.48
C SER A 172 13.68 -4.54 -3.23
N VAL A 173 13.36 -4.63 -4.54
CA VAL A 173 12.94 -3.47 -5.35
C VAL A 173 11.62 -2.89 -4.83
N GLU A 174 10.63 -3.73 -4.52
CA GLU A 174 9.36 -3.24 -3.96
C GLU A 174 9.51 -2.70 -2.54
N GLN A 175 10.38 -3.30 -1.71
CA GLN A 175 10.69 -2.81 -0.37
C GLN A 175 11.28 -1.39 -0.43
N ALA A 176 12.15 -1.11 -1.40
CA ALA A 176 12.74 0.21 -1.60
C ALA A 176 11.73 1.27 -2.09
N CYS A 177 10.56 0.86 -2.62
CA CYS A 177 9.52 1.70 -3.22
C CYS A 177 9.95 2.55 -4.43
N THR A 178 11.25 2.67 -4.71
CA THR A 178 11.83 3.45 -5.79
C THR A 178 13.00 2.71 -6.42
N ILE A 179 13.28 3.00 -7.69
CA ILE A 179 14.39 2.45 -8.45
C ILE A 179 15.08 3.57 -9.22
N THR A 180 16.41 3.56 -9.18
CA THR A 180 17.22 4.54 -9.93
C THR A 180 17.97 3.81 -11.04
N ILE A 181 17.83 4.31 -12.26
CA ILE A 181 18.47 3.78 -13.46
C ILE A 181 19.31 4.86 -14.14
N ASP A 182 20.26 4.44 -14.96
CA ASP A 182 21.05 5.36 -15.77
C ASP A 182 20.24 5.82 -17.00
N SER A 183 20.37 7.10 -17.34
CA SER A 183 19.82 7.68 -18.56
C SER A 183 20.54 7.12 -19.78
N VAL A 184 19.78 6.90 -20.86
CA VAL A 184 20.33 6.49 -22.17
C VAL A 184 20.88 7.65 -22.99
N GLU A 185 20.66 8.89 -22.53
CA GLU A 185 21.24 10.09 -23.15
C GLU A 185 22.77 10.04 -23.03
N ALA A 186 23.45 10.20 -24.16
CA ALA A 186 24.90 10.07 -24.26
C ALA A 186 25.62 10.96 -23.24
N ALA A 187 26.45 10.32 -22.40
CA ALA A 187 27.22 11.02 -21.39
C ALA A 187 28.23 11.97 -22.05
N LYS A 188 27.97 13.27 -21.98
CA LYS A 188 28.94 14.30 -22.34
C LYS A 188 30.07 14.31 -21.29
N PRO A 189 31.33 14.61 -21.67
CA PRO A 189 32.40 14.78 -20.70
C PRO A 189 31.99 15.86 -19.70
N VAL A 190 32.13 15.57 -18.40
CA VAL A 190 31.70 16.48 -17.33
C VAL A 190 32.52 17.76 -17.45
N THR A 191 31.86 18.85 -17.84
CA THR A 191 32.47 20.18 -17.88
C THR A 191 32.57 20.74 -16.47
N GLU A 192 33.45 21.71 -16.28
CA GLU A 192 33.57 22.43 -15.01
C GLU A 192 32.22 23.01 -14.55
N ASN A 193 31.42 23.53 -15.50
CA ASN A 193 30.09 24.04 -15.19
C ASN A 193 29.12 22.93 -14.75
N MET A 194 29.11 21.76 -15.42
CA MET A 194 28.29 20.62 -14.98
C MET A 194 28.65 20.20 -13.55
N ALA A 195 29.94 20.10 -13.24
CA ALA A 195 30.41 19.74 -11.89
C ALA A 195 29.98 20.79 -10.85
N LYS A 196 30.09 22.07 -11.18
CA LYS A 196 29.63 23.18 -10.35
C LYS A 196 28.12 23.11 -10.09
N MET A 197 27.30 22.94 -11.13
CA MET A 197 25.84 22.88 -11.00
C MET A 197 25.37 21.65 -10.22
N ARG A 198 26.00 20.49 -10.43
CA ARG A 198 25.76 19.29 -9.61
C ARG A 198 26.10 19.53 -8.15
N GLY A 199 27.22 20.19 -7.86
CA GLY A 199 27.61 20.57 -6.51
C GLY A 199 26.60 21.51 -5.85
N LEU A 200 26.18 22.56 -6.55
CA LEU A 200 25.17 23.51 -6.05
C LEU A 200 23.83 22.83 -5.80
N LEU A 201 23.35 21.98 -6.71
CA LEU A 201 22.11 21.22 -6.51
C LEU A 201 22.20 20.29 -5.30
N ALA A 202 23.33 19.60 -5.10
CA ALA A 202 23.53 18.73 -3.95
C ALA A 202 23.49 19.52 -2.63
N GLU A 203 24.14 20.69 -2.59
CA GLU A 203 24.11 21.58 -1.42
C GLU A 203 22.70 22.10 -1.14
N GLN A 204 21.98 22.55 -2.18
CA GLN A 204 20.60 23.02 -2.05
C GLN A 204 19.66 21.91 -1.57
N ARG A 205 19.77 20.68 -2.10
CA ARG A 205 19.00 19.52 -1.65
C ARG A 205 19.24 19.23 -0.16
N LEU A 206 20.49 19.27 0.30
CA LEU A 206 20.83 19.06 1.71
C LEU A 206 20.24 20.17 2.61
N GLN A 207 20.29 21.42 2.15
CA GLN A 207 19.68 22.54 2.87
C GLN A 207 18.15 22.37 2.95
N TRP A 208 17.49 22.05 1.83
CA TRP A 208 16.05 21.84 1.77
C TRP A 208 15.61 20.65 2.62
N GLN A 209 16.37 19.56 2.66
CA GLN A 209 16.11 18.43 3.55
C GLN A 209 16.06 18.89 5.02
N LYS A 210 17.05 19.67 5.48
CA LYS A 210 17.09 20.18 6.86
C LYS A 210 15.89 21.09 7.17
N VAL A 211 15.59 22.02 6.27
CA VAL A 211 14.49 22.98 6.44
C VAL A 211 13.13 22.28 6.45
N LEU A 212 12.89 21.37 5.50
CA LEU A 212 11.64 20.60 5.45
C LEU A 212 11.48 19.67 6.65
N LEU A 213 12.56 19.06 7.13
CA LEU A 213 12.54 18.22 8.32
C LEU A 213 12.09 19.02 9.56
N GLN A 214 12.65 20.21 9.74
CA GLN A 214 12.25 21.10 10.82
C GLN A 214 10.78 21.53 10.67
N ALA A 215 10.39 22.01 9.48
CA ALA A 215 9.03 22.46 9.22
C ALA A 215 8.00 21.35 9.43
N LEU A 216 8.29 20.12 9.02
CA LEU A 216 7.43 18.96 9.22
C LEU A 216 7.24 18.65 10.70
N ARG A 217 8.31 18.68 11.50
CA ARG A 217 8.26 18.45 12.96
C ARG A 217 7.45 19.52 13.68
N GLU A 218 7.65 20.79 13.35
CA GLU A 218 6.86 21.91 13.88
C GLU A 218 5.38 21.75 13.54
N SER A 219 5.09 21.44 12.28
CA SER A 219 3.75 21.11 11.80
C SER A 219 3.10 19.97 12.60
N LYS A 220 3.84 18.88 12.83
CA LYS A 220 3.35 17.74 13.63
C LYS A 220 3.00 18.18 15.05
N MET A 221 3.81 19.02 15.68
CA MET A 221 3.52 19.55 17.03
C MET A 221 2.25 20.39 17.06
N ILE A 222 2.00 21.21 16.04
CA ILE A 222 0.78 22.02 15.92
C ILE A 222 -0.46 21.13 15.74
N LEU A 223 -0.40 20.18 14.80
CA LEU A 223 -1.50 19.25 14.52
C LEU A 223 -1.75 18.28 15.70
N ALA A 224 -0.72 17.94 16.46
CA ALA A 224 -0.84 17.14 17.68
C ALA A 224 -1.71 17.82 18.72
N LYS A 225 -1.55 19.14 18.90
CA LYS A 225 -2.28 19.98 19.87
C LYS A 225 -3.66 20.41 19.38
N THR A 226 -3.93 20.29 18.09
CA THR A 226 -5.22 20.68 17.52
C THR A 226 -6.32 19.79 18.11
N ASN A 227 -7.29 20.42 18.76
CA ASN A 227 -8.30 19.75 19.58
C ASN A 227 -9.13 18.79 18.70
N THR A 228 -9.17 17.52 19.08
CA THR A 228 -9.93 16.46 18.38
C THR A 228 -11.45 16.59 18.53
N LYS A 229 -11.92 17.71 19.12
CA LYS A 229 -13.33 18.03 19.33
C LYS A 229 -14.04 18.45 18.04
N ASP A 230 -13.30 18.91 17.04
CA ASP A 230 -13.85 19.27 15.72
C ASP A 230 -13.90 18.04 14.79
N TYR A 231 -14.95 17.93 13.98
CA TYR A 231 -15.12 16.89 12.95
C TYR A 231 -14.14 17.07 11.76
N ARG A 232 -13.19 18.01 11.86
CA ARG A 232 -12.22 18.26 10.80
C ARG A 232 -11.18 17.14 10.74
N LEU A 233 -10.80 16.78 9.53
CA LEU A 233 -9.75 15.80 9.28
C LEU A 233 -8.45 16.25 9.95
N ASN A 234 -7.94 15.46 10.90
CA ASN A 234 -6.64 15.70 11.51
C ASN A 234 -5.60 14.81 10.84
N LEU A 235 -4.66 15.43 10.12
CA LEU A 235 -3.60 14.72 9.40
C LEU A 235 -2.47 14.20 10.30
N TYR A 236 -2.43 14.60 11.59
CA TYR A 236 -1.37 14.20 12.52
C TYR A 236 -1.09 12.69 12.56
N PRO A 237 -2.09 11.81 12.75
CA PRO A 237 -1.83 10.38 12.81
C PRO A 237 -1.20 9.85 11.51
N TYR A 238 -1.59 10.42 10.37
CA TYR A 238 -1.11 10.03 9.04
C TYR A 238 0.29 10.54 8.74
N LEU A 239 0.69 11.67 9.33
CA LEU A 239 2.07 12.16 9.28
C LEU A 239 2.99 11.36 10.20
N CYS A 240 2.46 10.61 11.17
CA CYS A 240 3.25 9.79 12.10
C CYS A 240 3.39 8.32 11.68
N LEU A 241 2.99 7.96 10.45
CA LEU A 241 3.04 6.58 9.98
C LEU A 241 4.43 6.15 9.53
N LEU A 242 5.15 7.06 8.88
CA LEU A 242 6.52 6.88 8.38
C LEU A 242 7.49 7.72 9.22
N GLU A 243 8.79 7.50 9.03
CA GLU A 243 9.81 8.37 9.60
C GLU A 243 9.79 9.75 8.93
N ASP A 244 10.10 10.82 9.68
CA ASP A 244 10.09 12.19 9.15
C ASP A 244 10.93 12.34 7.87
N ARG A 245 12.08 11.65 7.83
CA ARG A 245 13.00 11.66 6.69
C ARG A 245 12.34 11.14 5.43
N GLU A 246 11.50 10.12 5.54
CA GLU A 246 10.85 9.49 4.40
C GLU A 246 9.84 10.44 3.73
N TYR A 247 9.11 11.25 4.51
CA TYR A 247 8.26 12.31 3.94
C TYR A 247 9.09 13.38 3.23
N VAL A 248 10.22 13.77 3.82
CA VAL A 248 11.13 14.76 3.25
C VAL A 248 11.76 14.25 1.95
N ASP A 249 12.19 13.00 1.90
CA ASP A 249 12.76 12.39 0.70
C ASP A 249 11.73 12.32 -0.43
N ILE A 250 10.48 11.96 -0.12
CA ILE A 250 9.37 12.01 -1.10
C ILE A 250 9.17 13.44 -1.63
N MET A 251 9.16 14.45 -0.75
CA MET A 251 9.03 15.85 -1.16
C MET A 251 10.20 16.30 -2.04
N ILE A 252 11.45 16.00 -1.67
CA ILE A 252 12.64 16.38 -2.44
C ILE A 252 12.69 15.66 -3.79
N GLN A 253 12.37 14.37 -3.83
CA GLN A 253 12.29 13.60 -5.08
C GLN A 253 11.25 14.20 -6.02
N SER A 254 10.10 14.63 -5.51
CA SER A 254 9.06 15.27 -6.33
C SER A 254 9.51 16.59 -6.96
N VAL A 255 10.41 17.35 -6.31
CA VAL A 255 11.01 18.57 -6.88
C VAL A 255 11.95 18.21 -8.03
N SER A 256 12.75 17.15 -7.88
CA SER A 256 13.63 16.67 -8.94
C SER A 256 12.85 16.20 -10.17
N ASN A 257 11.66 15.63 -9.97
CA ASN A 257 10.83 15.09 -11.04
C ASN A 257 9.80 16.10 -11.60
N LEU A 258 9.75 17.32 -11.07
CA LEU A 258 8.77 18.33 -11.50
C LEU A 258 9.17 18.90 -12.88
N PRO A 259 8.28 18.87 -13.88
CA PRO A 259 8.63 19.39 -15.20
C PRO A 259 8.78 20.93 -15.17
N PRO A 260 9.58 21.51 -16.08
CA PRO A 260 9.77 22.98 -16.16
C PRO A 260 8.49 23.76 -16.42
N SER A 261 7.51 23.14 -17.09
CA SER A 261 6.17 23.70 -17.32
C SER A 261 5.34 23.78 -16.02
N GLY A 262 5.68 23.00 -15.00
CA GLY A 262 4.94 22.79 -13.76
C GLY A 262 3.97 21.62 -13.83
N GLU A 263 3.27 21.34 -12.72
CA GLU A 263 2.24 20.29 -12.64
C GLU A 263 0.97 20.78 -11.94
N SER A 264 -0.17 20.17 -12.26
CA SER A 264 -1.44 20.41 -11.58
C SER A 264 -1.32 20.11 -10.10
N LEU A 265 -1.76 21.03 -9.24
CA LEU A 265 -1.72 20.85 -7.79
C LEU A 265 -2.40 19.54 -7.37
N LYS A 266 -3.54 19.22 -7.99
CA LYS A 266 -4.29 17.99 -7.72
C LYS A 266 -3.51 16.73 -8.10
N ILE A 267 -2.74 16.77 -9.19
CA ILE A 267 -1.93 15.64 -9.66
C ILE A 267 -0.72 15.46 -8.74
N LEU A 268 0.00 16.53 -8.44
CA LEU A 268 1.17 16.52 -7.55
C LEU A 268 0.79 16.08 -6.12
N ALA A 269 -0.30 16.63 -5.56
CA ALA A 269 -0.80 16.23 -4.25
C ALA A 269 -1.21 14.76 -4.23
N ARG A 270 -1.92 14.27 -5.25
CA ARG A 270 -2.26 12.85 -5.35
C ARG A 270 -1.01 11.98 -5.38
N ASP A 271 0.00 12.33 -6.17
CA ASP A 271 1.26 11.58 -6.29
C ASP A 271 1.97 11.46 -4.94
N LEU A 272 2.22 12.60 -4.28
CA LEU A 272 2.85 12.65 -2.96
C LEU A 272 2.08 11.82 -1.92
N GLY A 273 0.75 11.99 -1.86
CA GLY A 273 -0.11 11.23 -0.95
C GLY A 273 -0.09 9.73 -1.24
N SER A 274 -0.08 9.33 -2.52
CA SER A 274 0.00 7.93 -2.92
C SER A 274 1.35 7.30 -2.59
N ARG A 275 2.46 8.01 -2.74
CA ARG A 275 3.79 7.50 -2.35
C ARG A 275 3.88 7.22 -0.86
N VAL A 276 3.35 8.12 -0.02
CA VAL A 276 3.26 7.88 1.42
C VAL A 276 2.39 6.66 1.71
N TYR A 277 1.22 6.55 1.07
CA TYR A 277 0.32 5.41 1.25
C TYR A 277 0.97 4.07 0.85
N THR A 278 1.60 4.01 -0.33
CA THR A 278 2.32 2.82 -0.80
C THR A 278 3.40 2.40 0.18
N LYS A 279 4.25 3.35 0.62
CA LYS A 279 5.33 3.06 1.56
C LYS A 279 4.79 2.57 2.91
N TYR A 280 3.68 3.15 3.38
CA TYR A 280 2.98 2.68 4.56
C TYR A 280 2.46 1.24 4.40
N CYS A 281 1.80 0.91 3.29
CA CYS A 281 1.31 -0.44 3.02
C CYS A 281 2.44 -1.47 3.01
N VAL A 282 3.53 -1.18 2.30
CA VAL A 282 4.76 -2.00 2.28
C VAL A 282 5.24 -2.24 3.71
N GLN A 283 5.39 -1.19 4.53
CA GLN A 283 5.84 -1.33 5.92
C GLN A 283 4.86 -2.13 6.79
N GLN A 284 3.54 -1.99 6.58
CA GLN A 284 2.56 -2.78 7.31
C GLN A 284 2.64 -4.28 6.97
N LYS A 285 2.92 -4.64 5.72
CA LYS A 285 3.12 -6.05 5.35
C LYS A 285 4.27 -6.69 6.12
N TYR A 286 5.39 -5.97 6.29
CA TYR A 286 6.49 -6.43 7.15
C TYR A 286 6.07 -6.54 8.62
N ARG A 287 5.47 -5.49 9.18
CA ARG A 287 5.06 -5.48 10.60
C ARG A 287 4.03 -6.57 10.95
N ASN A 288 3.22 -6.99 9.99
CA ASN A 288 2.20 -8.01 10.18
C ASN A 288 2.69 -9.43 9.87
N GLU A 289 3.99 -9.62 9.57
CA GLU A 289 4.59 -10.92 9.21
C GLU A 289 4.05 -11.50 7.88
N ASN A 290 3.41 -10.67 7.05
CA ASN A 290 2.86 -11.10 5.76
C ASN A 290 3.97 -11.46 4.76
N VAL A 291 5.13 -10.80 4.84
CA VAL A 291 6.22 -10.98 3.87
C VAL A 291 6.87 -12.36 3.98
N GLU A 292 7.05 -12.86 5.20
CA GLU A 292 7.62 -14.20 5.43
C GLU A 292 6.67 -15.28 4.89
N LYS A 293 5.39 -15.20 5.27
CA LYS A 293 4.35 -16.09 4.76
C LYS A 293 4.21 -16.02 3.23
N LEU A 294 4.27 -14.81 2.66
CA LEU A 294 4.28 -14.61 1.21
C LEU A 294 5.48 -15.31 0.57
N GLY A 295 6.68 -15.20 1.16
CA GLY A 295 7.88 -15.88 0.68
C GLY A 295 7.75 -17.40 0.69
N THR A 296 7.19 -17.99 1.75
CA THR A 296 6.94 -19.42 1.84
C THR A 296 5.94 -19.90 0.78
N ILE A 297 4.80 -19.22 0.64
CA ILE A 297 3.77 -19.55 -0.36
C ILE A 297 4.31 -19.38 -1.77
N TYR A 298 5.00 -18.27 -2.04
CA TYR A 298 5.58 -18.02 -3.35
C TYR A 298 6.65 -19.05 -3.69
N GLY A 299 7.48 -19.45 -2.73
CA GLY A 299 8.48 -20.51 -2.88
C GLY A 299 7.86 -21.83 -3.35
N ALA A 300 6.76 -22.27 -2.74
CA ALA A 300 6.01 -23.45 -3.17
C ALA A 300 5.29 -23.22 -4.51
N TYR A 301 4.77 -22.02 -4.76
CA TYR A 301 4.11 -21.66 -6.01
C TYR A 301 5.05 -21.73 -7.23
N THR A 302 6.36 -21.48 -7.06
CA THR A 302 7.33 -21.62 -8.17
C THR A 302 7.38 -23.02 -8.78
N GLU A 303 6.97 -24.06 -8.04
CA GLU A 303 6.87 -25.44 -8.57
C GLU A 303 5.83 -25.58 -9.70
N LEU A 304 4.83 -24.70 -9.73
CA LEU A 304 3.87 -24.71 -10.83
C LEU A 304 4.51 -24.20 -12.13
N LEU A 305 5.36 -23.18 -12.02
CA LEU A 305 5.84 -22.40 -13.16
C LEU A 305 7.17 -22.90 -13.74
N ALA A 306 7.99 -23.56 -12.93
CA ALA A 306 9.38 -23.88 -13.26
C ALA A 306 9.54 -25.06 -14.23
N LYS A 307 10.46 -24.99 -15.20
CA LYS A 307 10.67 -26.04 -16.22
C LYS A 307 11.16 -27.38 -15.68
N ASP A 308 11.84 -27.38 -14.54
CA ASP A 308 12.48 -28.54 -13.91
C ASP A 308 11.56 -29.30 -12.93
N THR A 309 10.27 -28.97 -12.92
CA THR A 309 9.28 -29.54 -11.98
C THR A 309 8.16 -30.26 -12.73
N LYS A 310 7.40 -31.11 -12.02
CA LYS A 310 6.34 -31.96 -12.62
C LYS A 310 5.23 -31.15 -13.28
N GLU A 311 4.72 -31.63 -14.40
CA GLU A 311 3.54 -31.05 -15.05
C GLU A 311 2.34 -31.07 -14.10
N CYS A 312 1.55 -30.00 -14.14
CA CYS A 312 0.40 -29.80 -13.27
C CYS A 312 -0.76 -29.21 -14.07
N ILE A 313 -1.97 -29.74 -13.84
CA ILE A 313 -3.21 -29.33 -14.50
C ILE A 313 -3.95 -28.22 -13.71
N THR A 314 -3.30 -27.61 -12.74
CA THR A 314 -3.90 -26.60 -11.86
C THR A 314 -3.57 -25.20 -12.37
N LEU A 315 -4.55 -24.29 -12.35
CA LEU A 315 -4.31 -22.90 -12.75
C LEU A 315 -3.51 -22.15 -11.67
N PRO A 316 -2.75 -21.10 -12.05
CA PRO A 316 -2.00 -20.27 -11.11
C PRO A 316 -2.78 -19.80 -9.87
N ARG A 317 -4.01 -19.31 -10.08
CA ARG A 317 -4.90 -18.87 -8.99
C ARG A 317 -5.30 -20.00 -8.06
N GLU A 318 -5.69 -21.14 -8.63
CA GLU A 318 -6.16 -22.31 -7.87
C GLU A 318 -5.03 -22.89 -7.01
N GLN A 319 -3.83 -22.99 -7.57
CA GLN A 319 -2.64 -23.43 -6.84
C GLN A 319 -2.29 -22.44 -5.72
N TRP A 320 -2.39 -21.13 -5.97
CA TRP A 320 -2.16 -20.13 -4.94
C TRP A 320 -3.15 -20.26 -3.78
N CYS A 321 -4.45 -20.36 -4.07
CA CYS A 321 -5.49 -20.55 -3.06
C CYS A 321 -5.27 -21.83 -2.25
N LYS A 322 -4.88 -22.94 -2.91
CA LYS A 322 -4.55 -24.20 -2.24
C LYS A 322 -3.38 -24.03 -1.26
N LEU A 323 -2.29 -23.40 -1.70
CA LEU A 323 -1.11 -23.16 -0.86
C LEU A 323 -1.42 -22.24 0.34
N GLU A 324 -2.30 -21.25 0.18
CA GLU A 324 -2.73 -20.38 1.27
C GLU A 324 -3.56 -21.14 2.33
N VAL A 325 -4.39 -22.09 1.91
CA VAL A 325 -5.15 -22.96 2.84
C VAL A 325 -4.24 -23.95 3.56
N GLU A 326 -3.26 -24.54 2.88
CA GLU A 326 -2.26 -25.42 3.49
C GLU A 326 -1.45 -24.66 4.56
N GLN A 327 -1.12 -23.40 4.29
CA GLN A 327 -0.47 -22.49 5.24
C GLN A 327 -1.49 -21.70 6.08
N SER A 328 -2.35 -22.44 6.80
CA SER A 328 -3.45 -21.85 7.57
C SER A 328 -3.03 -21.08 8.83
N SER A 329 -1.78 -21.19 9.29
CA SER A 329 -1.28 -20.47 10.48
C SER A 329 -0.80 -19.05 10.15
N GLY A 330 -0.72 -18.19 11.17
CA GLY A 330 -0.23 -16.81 11.05
C GLY A 330 -1.20 -15.85 10.33
N PRO A 331 -0.69 -14.80 9.67
CA PRO A 331 -1.51 -13.73 9.13
C PRO A 331 -2.30 -14.14 7.87
N THR A 332 -3.38 -13.43 7.59
CA THR A 332 -4.08 -13.49 6.30
C THR A 332 -3.34 -12.63 5.28
N LEU A 333 -3.03 -13.17 4.09
CA LEU A 333 -2.38 -12.37 3.04
C LEU A 333 -3.37 -11.37 2.40
N GLN A 334 -4.63 -11.78 2.28
CA GLN A 334 -5.73 -10.97 1.74
C GLN A 334 -6.32 -10.00 2.78
N GLY A 335 -6.71 -8.80 2.33
CA GLY A 335 -7.67 -7.93 3.04
C GLY A 335 -7.14 -7.18 4.28
N GLY A 336 -5.85 -7.27 4.60
CA GLY A 336 -5.26 -6.67 5.82
C GLY A 336 -5.22 -5.14 5.84
N GLU A 337 -5.31 -4.53 4.66
CA GLU A 337 -5.09 -3.10 4.45
C GLU A 337 -6.44 -2.37 4.27
N THR A 338 -6.78 -1.50 5.23
CA THR A 338 -7.88 -0.56 5.04
C THR A 338 -7.46 0.48 4.01
N SER A 339 -8.10 0.46 2.84
CA SER A 339 -7.88 1.46 1.79
C SER A 339 -8.14 2.87 2.34
N TRP A 340 -7.20 3.79 2.11
CA TRP A 340 -7.41 5.17 2.51
C TRP A 340 -8.43 5.82 1.57
N PRO A 341 -9.44 6.54 2.11
CA PRO A 341 -10.31 7.34 1.28
C PRO A 341 -9.49 8.29 0.39
N TYR A 342 -9.88 8.46 -0.87
CA TYR A 342 -9.15 9.32 -1.82
C TYR A 342 -8.95 10.74 -1.28
N ILE A 343 -9.92 11.28 -0.54
CA ILE A 343 -9.80 12.62 0.04
C ILE A 343 -8.65 12.69 1.04
N LEU A 344 -8.39 11.63 1.81
CA LEU A 344 -7.31 11.61 2.79
C LEU A 344 -5.94 11.65 2.12
N THR A 345 -5.71 10.84 1.07
CA THR A 345 -4.45 10.86 0.33
C THR A 345 -4.23 12.21 -0.36
N LEU A 346 -5.29 12.80 -0.91
CA LEU A 346 -5.23 14.12 -1.54
C LEU A 346 -4.91 15.24 -0.54
N GLU A 347 -5.57 15.28 0.62
CA GLU A 347 -5.34 16.28 1.67
C GLU A 347 -3.93 16.16 2.26
N LEU A 348 -3.46 14.92 2.51
CA LEU A 348 -2.10 14.67 2.97
C LEU A 348 -1.05 15.19 1.98
N GLY A 349 -1.22 14.88 0.70
CA GLY A 349 -0.32 15.36 -0.33
C GLY A 349 -0.41 16.88 -0.55
N THR A 350 -1.60 17.46 -0.46
CA THR A 350 -1.78 18.93 -0.54
C THR A 350 -1.03 19.61 0.60
N TYR A 351 -1.11 19.05 1.81
CA TYR A 351 -0.37 19.53 2.96
C TYR A 351 1.16 19.46 2.75
N MET A 352 1.65 18.39 2.12
CA MET A 352 3.08 18.27 1.75
C MET A 352 3.49 19.30 0.70
N VAL A 353 2.68 19.54 -0.34
CA VAL A 353 2.92 20.61 -1.31
C VAL A 353 2.99 21.98 -0.63
N ASP A 354 2.08 22.24 0.30
CA ASP A 354 2.06 23.48 1.08
C ASP A 354 3.36 23.68 1.88
N LEU A 355 3.87 22.61 2.52
CA LEU A 355 5.15 22.64 3.21
C LEU A 355 6.29 22.95 2.23
N MET A 356 6.29 22.33 1.05
CA MET A 356 7.29 22.58 0.00
C MET A 356 7.26 24.04 -0.46
N VAL A 357 6.10 24.56 -0.85
CA VAL A 357 5.95 25.93 -1.37
C VAL A 357 6.36 26.98 -0.33
N LYS A 358 6.03 26.78 0.95
CA LYS A 358 6.35 27.75 2.02
C LYS A 358 7.84 27.77 2.38
N ASN A 359 8.50 26.61 2.34
CA ASN A 359 9.81 26.43 2.95
C ASN A 359 10.97 26.30 1.96
N LEU A 360 10.71 25.83 0.73
CA LEU A 360 11.76 25.67 -0.27
C LEU A 360 12.14 27.01 -0.89
N LYS A 361 13.33 27.50 -0.53
CA LYS A 361 13.88 28.77 -0.96
C LYS A 361 15.31 28.60 -1.45
N ILE A 362 15.73 29.46 -2.37
CA ILE A 362 17.10 29.56 -2.89
C ILE A 362 17.56 31.02 -2.84
N ASN A 363 18.87 31.28 -2.77
CA ASN A 363 19.32 32.67 -2.91
C ASN A 363 19.27 33.09 -4.39
N SER A 364 18.82 34.32 -4.66
CA SER A 364 18.71 34.87 -6.01
C SER A 364 20.05 35.05 -6.73
N ASP A 365 21.16 35.11 -6.00
CA ASP A 365 22.53 35.30 -6.50
C ASP A 365 23.27 33.98 -6.81
N VAL A 366 22.64 32.81 -6.60
CA VAL A 366 23.30 31.49 -6.74
C VAL A 366 23.98 31.29 -8.11
N LEU A 367 23.34 31.75 -9.19
CA LEU A 367 23.90 31.66 -10.55
C LEU A 367 24.65 32.93 -10.96
N ASN A 368 24.31 34.08 -10.39
CA ASN A 368 24.90 35.37 -10.76
C ASN A 368 25.15 36.24 -9.51
N PRO A 369 26.43 36.42 -9.12
CA PRO A 369 26.82 37.22 -7.95
C PRO A 369 26.45 38.71 -8.02
N ALA A 370 26.03 39.22 -9.18
CA ALA A 370 25.60 40.60 -9.34
C ALA A 370 24.23 40.89 -8.70
N TYR A 371 23.42 39.85 -8.43
CA TYR A 371 22.15 40.03 -7.74
C TYR A 371 22.35 40.19 -6.23
N ASN A 372 21.46 40.94 -5.59
CA ASN A 372 21.41 40.99 -4.14
C ASN A 372 21.06 39.62 -3.57
N ARG A 373 21.77 39.20 -2.53
CA ARG A 373 21.51 37.96 -1.81
C ARG A 373 20.16 38.03 -1.10
N LYS A 374 19.11 37.49 -1.74
CA LYS A 374 17.76 37.40 -1.20
C LYS A 374 17.24 35.98 -1.36
N LEU A 375 16.60 35.45 -0.30
CA LEU A 375 15.91 34.17 -0.37
C LEU A 375 14.60 34.33 -1.13
N ILE A 376 14.49 33.61 -2.24
CA ILE A 376 13.29 33.53 -3.09
C ILE A 376 12.69 32.12 -3.04
N PRO A 377 11.36 31.95 -3.06
CA PRO A 377 10.74 30.64 -3.18
C PRO A 377 11.15 29.92 -4.47
N ILE A 378 11.29 28.60 -4.42
CA ILE A 378 11.59 27.78 -5.61
C ILE A 378 10.34 27.23 -6.29
N LEU A 379 9.21 27.18 -5.59
CA LEU A 379 7.92 26.72 -6.11
C LEU A 379 6.88 27.82 -5.95
N TYR A 380 6.04 28.01 -6.97
CA TYR A 380 4.98 29.00 -6.97
C TYR A 380 3.64 28.36 -7.30
N HIS A 381 2.61 28.78 -6.58
CA HIS A 381 1.25 28.49 -6.97
C HIS A 381 0.80 29.48 -8.04
N MET A 382 0.40 28.96 -9.19
CA MET A 382 -0.11 29.71 -10.32
C MET A 382 -1.48 29.17 -10.70
N TYR A 383 -2.30 29.99 -11.34
CA TYR A 383 -3.55 29.52 -11.93
C TYR A 383 -3.43 29.53 -13.45
N THR A 384 -3.86 28.45 -14.07
CA THR A 384 -3.94 28.32 -15.53
C THR A 384 -5.34 27.90 -15.94
N PHE A 385 -5.79 28.31 -17.13
CA PHE A 385 -7.04 27.83 -17.70
C PHE A 385 -6.76 26.59 -18.55
N ARG A 386 -7.39 25.46 -18.19
CA ARG A 386 -7.48 24.31 -19.08
C ARG A 386 -8.92 24.22 -19.57
N SER A 387 -9.11 24.40 -20.88
CA SER A 387 -10.45 24.65 -21.46
C SER A 387 -11.14 25.83 -20.77
N THR A 388 -12.29 25.60 -20.12
CA THR A 388 -13.08 26.65 -19.45
C THR A 388 -12.88 26.73 -17.93
N ARG A 389 -12.08 25.83 -17.35
CA ARG A 389 -11.90 25.74 -15.89
C ARG A 389 -10.53 26.28 -15.48
N GLN A 390 -10.52 27.10 -14.44
CA GLN A 390 -9.30 27.54 -13.77
C GLN A 390 -8.77 26.38 -12.92
N VAL A 391 -7.49 26.04 -13.10
CA VAL A 391 -6.81 24.94 -12.41
C VAL A 391 -5.56 25.49 -11.73
N GLY A 392 -5.41 25.18 -10.44
CA GLY A 392 -4.20 25.49 -9.67
C GLY A 392 -3.02 24.63 -10.11
N PHE A 393 -1.86 25.25 -10.23
CA PHE A 393 -0.64 24.69 -10.81
C PHE A 393 0.55 25.04 -9.91
N ILE A 394 1.48 24.12 -9.75
CA ILE A 394 2.74 24.34 -9.05
C ILE A 394 3.86 24.42 -10.09
N LYS A 395 4.51 25.57 -10.17
CA LYS A 395 5.57 25.84 -11.14
C LYS A 395 6.91 26.07 -10.45
N PRO A 396 8.01 25.43 -10.93
CA PRO A 396 9.34 25.71 -10.43
C PRO A 396 9.85 27.08 -10.90
N HIS A 397 10.70 27.72 -10.09
CA HIS A 397 11.41 28.93 -10.46
C HIS A 397 12.38 28.65 -11.62
N PRO A 398 12.55 29.56 -12.60
CA PRO A 398 13.46 29.36 -13.74
C PRO A 398 14.90 28.96 -13.34
N ILE A 399 15.43 29.54 -12.27
CA ILE A 399 16.77 29.19 -11.72
C ILE A 399 16.88 27.69 -11.43
N LEU A 400 15.83 27.04 -10.89
CA LEU A 400 15.88 25.59 -10.64
C LEU A 400 15.97 24.82 -11.95
N ASN A 401 15.18 25.21 -12.95
CA ASN A 401 15.17 24.56 -14.25
C ASN A 401 16.55 24.71 -14.93
N GLU A 402 17.14 25.89 -14.87
CA GLU A 402 18.48 26.17 -15.40
C GLU A 402 19.52 25.31 -14.71
N MET A 403 19.54 25.28 -13.37
CA MET A 403 20.45 24.41 -12.60
C MET A 403 20.29 22.92 -12.96
N GLN A 404 19.06 22.42 -13.06
CA GLN A 404 18.78 21.02 -13.39
C GLN A 404 19.20 20.67 -14.82
N GLN A 405 18.91 21.55 -15.78
CA GLN A 405 19.28 21.36 -17.18
C GLN A 405 20.80 21.39 -17.36
N GLU A 406 21.50 22.34 -16.73
CA GLU A 406 22.96 22.44 -16.81
C GLU A 406 23.69 21.35 -16.04
N ALA A 407 23.11 20.85 -14.94
CA ALA A 407 23.68 19.73 -14.20
C ALA A 407 23.69 18.43 -15.00
N MET A 408 22.77 18.26 -15.97
CA MET A 408 22.63 17.07 -16.81
C MET A 408 22.82 15.77 -15.99
N GLU A 409 21.97 15.57 -14.97
CA GLU A 409 22.08 14.38 -14.11
C GLU A 409 21.80 13.11 -14.94
N THR A 410 22.70 12.14 -14.84
CA THR A 410 22.64 10.92 -15.66
C THR A 410 21.79 9.82 -15.01
N LYS A 411 21.14 10.09 -13.88
CA LYS A 411 20.38 9.11 -13.11
C LYS A 411 18.92 9.55 -13.03
N LEU A 412 18.02 8.60 -13.28
CA LEU A 412 16.58 8.79 -13.27
C LEU A 412 15.96 7.90 -12.19
N THR A 413 15.16 8.49 -11.31
CA THR A 413 14.52 7.76 -10.21
C THR A 413 13.01 7.66 -10.42
N PHE A 414 12.51 6.42 -10.44
CA PHE A 414 11.11 6.08 -10.65
C PHE A 414 10.53 5.39 -9.42
N ASP A 415 9.22 5.44 -9.27
CA ASP A 415 8.51 4.59 -8.31
C ASP A 415 8.59 3.13 -8.78
N SER A 416 8.84 2.19 -7.85
CA SER A 416 9.13 0.79 -8.20
C SER A 416 7.99 0.11 -8.96
N TYR A 417 6.75 0.48 -8.64
CA TYR A 417 5.56 -0.06 -9.31
C TYR A 417 5.42 0.41 -10.76
N MET A 418 6.14 1.44 -11.20
CA MET A 418 6.13 1.87 -12.60
C MET A 418 7.01 0.98 -13.50
N MET A 419 7.89 0.16 -12.91
CA MET A 419 8.75 -0.75 -13.65
C MET A 419 8.12 -2.14 -13.81
N PRO A 420 8.43 -2.88 -14.89
CA PRO A 420 8.07 -4.29 -15.02
C PRO A 420 8.65 -5.14 -13.88
N MET A 421 7.89 -6.14 -13.45
CA MET A 421 8.34 -7.08 -12.41
C MET A 421 9.46 -7.99 -12.92
N LEU A 422 10.38 -8.34 -12.03
CA LEU A 422 11.53 -9.20 -12.32
C LEU A 422 11.27 -10.69 -12.06
N CYS A 423 10.12 -11.00 -11.44
CA CYS A 423 9.58 -12.33 -11.21
C CYS A 423 8.13 -12.42 -11.72
N PRO A 424 7.58 -13.63 -11.89
CA PRO A 424 6.14 -13.81 -12.11
C PRO A 424 5.30 -13.06 -11.06
N PRO A 425 4.21 -12.37 -11.46
CA PRO A 425 3.35 -11.67 -10.51
C PRO A 425 2.63 -12.60 -9.54
N VAL A 426 2.17 -12.05 -8.41
CA VAL A 426 1.19 -12.75 -7.54
C VAL A 426 -0.11 -12.93 -8.33
N PRO A 427 -0.65 -14.15 -8.45
CA PRO A 427 -1.92 -14.37 -9.12
C PRO A 427 -3.03 -13.54 -8.47
N TRP A 428 -3.85 -12.90 -9.30
CA TRP A 428 -5.13 -12.37 -8.91
C TRP A 428 -6.02 -13.51 -8.38
N THR A 429 -6.33 -13.47 -7.08
CA THR A 429 -7.28 -14.37 -6.41
C THR A 429 -8.59 -13.67 -6.07
N SER A 430 -8.56 -12.34 -5.98
CA SER A 430 -9.73 -11.50 -5.79
C SER A 430 -9.52 -10.13 -6.44
N PHE A 431 -10.56 -9.31 -6.51
CA PHE A 431 -10.43 -7.93 -6.99
C PHE A 431 -9.56 -7.02 -6.10
N LYS A 432 -9.23 -7.46 -4.87
CA LYS A 432 -8.40 -6.75 -3.88
C LYS A 432 -6.98 -7.32 -3.76
N PHE A 433 -6.67 -8.46 -4.38
CA PHE A 433 -5.40 -9.17 -4.17
C PHE A 433 -4.86 -9.79 -5.45
N GLY A 434 -3.67 -9.36 -5.85
CA GLY A 434 -2.92 -9.83 -7.02
C GLY A 434 -1.91 -8.79 -7.53
N ALA A 435 -1.19 -9.14 -8.60
CA ALA A 435 -0.13 -8.36 -9.25
C ALA A 435 1.19 -8.25 -8.46
N TYR A 436 1.47 -7.10 -7.84
CA TYR A 436 2.75 -6.85 -7.18
C TYR A 436 2.85 -7.61 -5.84
N LEU A 437 4.07 -7.85 -5.38
CA LEU A 437 4.31 -8.61 -4.14
C LEU A 437 3.83 -7.81 -2.91
N LEU A 438 4.24 -6.54 -2.83
CA LEU A 438 4.04 -5.68 -1.67
C LEU A 438 3.13 -4.49 -1.99
N THR A 439 3.20 -3.93 -3.20
CA THR A 439 2.43 -2.72 -3.54
C THR A 439 0.94 -3.02 -3.75
N PRO A 440 0.01 -2.29 -3.09
CA PRO A 440 -1.43 -2.48 -3.29
C PRO A 440 -1.83 -2.08 -4.70
N THR A 441 -2.64 -2.90 -5.37
CA THR A 441 -3.05 -2.68 -6.76
C THR A 441 -4.53 -2.89 -6.94
N LYS A 442 -5.18 -1.97 -7.65
CA LYS A 442 -6.59 -2.07 -8.00
C LYS A 442 -6.76 -2.85 -9.28
N LEU A 443 -7.74 -3.76 -9.30
CA LEU A 443 -8.11 -4.50 -10.52
C LEU A 443 -8.56 -3.56 -11.64
N MET A 444 -9.42 -2.58 -11.32
CA MET A 444 -9.89 -1.56 -12.26
C MET A 444 -9.09 -0.26 -12.11
N ARG A 445 -8.60 0.26 -13.25
CA ARG A 445 -7.79 1.48 -13.32
C ARG A 445 -8.60 2.77 -13.39
N THR A 446 -9.91 2.68 -13.61
CA THR A 446 -10.80 3.83 -13.81
C THR A 446 -10.81 4.72 -12.57
N MET A 447 -10.53 6.02 -12.74
CA MET A 447 -10.54 7.00 -11.66
C MET A 447 -11.94 7.54 -11.39
N ASP A 448 -12.71 7.78 -12.44
CA ASP A 448 -14.08 8.25 -12.34
C ASP A 448 -15.00 7.09 -11.93
N GLY A 449 -15.79 7.30 -10.89
CA GLY A 449 -16.66 6.26 -10.37
C GLY A 449 -15.93 5.08 -9.71
N ALA A 450 -14.66 5.24 -9.31
CA ALA A 450 -13.82 4.16 -8.78
C ALA A 450 -14.48 3.43 -7.59
N THR A 451 -15.08 4.18 -6.65
CA THR A 451 -15.78 3.60 -5.50
C THR A 451 -17.00 2.80 -5.92
N GLN A 452 -17.79 3.27 -6.88
CA GLN A 452 -18.94 2.53 -7.40
C GLN A 452 -18.50 1.22 -8.05
N HIS A 453 -17.44 1.25 -8.87
CA HIS A 453 -16.90 0.04 -9.49
C HIS A 453 -16.38 -0.97 -8.44
N GLU A 454 -15.65 -0.50 -7.42
CA GLU A 454 -15.17 -1.37 -6.32
C GLU A 454 -16.34 -2.05 -5.59
N LEU A 455 -17.42 -1.30 -5.30
CA LEU A 455 -18.63 -1.85 -4.66
C LEU A 455 -19.37 -2.86 -5.56
N LEU A 456 -19.34 -2.69 -6.88
CA LEU A 456 -19.93 -3.63 -7.82
C LEU A 456 -19.10 -4.92 -7.93
N LEU A 457 -17.77 -4.79 -7.96
CA LEU A 457 -16.86 -5.94 -7.96
C LEU A 457 -17.00 -6.77 -6.68
N GLU A 458 -17.20 -6.13 -5.53
CA GLU A 458 -17.43 -6.82 -4.25
C GLU A 458 -18.72 -7.65 -4.23
N LYS A 459 -19.74 -7.24 -4.99
CA LYS A 459 -21.00 -7.97 -5.13
C LYS A 459 -20.95 -9.06 -6.21
N CYS A 460 -19.91 -9.09 -7.03
CA CYS A 460 -19.78 -10.03 -8.11
C CYS A 460 -19.28 -11.38 -7.59
N GLN A 461 -20.08 -12.44 -7.80
CA GLN A 461 -19.76 -13.78 -7.30
C GLN A 461 -18.78 -14.55 -8.20
N ASP A 462 -18.72 -14.21 -9.49
CA ASP A 462 -17.98 -15.00 -10.48
C ASP A 462 -17.04 -14.12 -11.32
N LEU A 463 -15.82 -13.93 -10.80
CA LEU A 463 -14.75 -13.21 -11.49
C LEU A 463 -13.62 -14.15 -11.95
N HIS A 464 -13.72 -15.45 -11.69
CA HIS A 464 -12.62 -16.40 -11.85
C HIS A 464 -12.01 -16.36 -13.25
N ALA A 465 -12.82 -16.41 -14.31
CA ALA A 465 -12.33 -16.35 -15.68
C ALA A 465 -11.58 -15.05 -16.01
N VAL A 466 -12.03 -13.92 -15.47
CA VAL A 466 -11.36 -12.61 -15.65
C VAL A 466 -10.03 -12.61 -14.91
N LEU A 467 -10.00 -13.08 -13.66
CA LEU A 467 -8.77 -13.14 -12.87
C LEU A 467 -7.75 -14.11 -13.50
N ASP A 468 -8.19 -15.29 -13.93
CA ASP A 468 -7.33 -16.29 -14.59
C ASP A 468 -6.78 -15.77 -15.93
N SER A 469 -7.59 -15.01 -16.69
CA SER A 469 -7.13 -14.34 -17.91
C SER A 469 -6.05 -13.29 -17.63
N LEU A 470 -6.24 -12.46 -16.59
CA LEU A 470 -5.23 -11.47 -16.18
C LEU A 470 -3.94 -12.14 -15.68
N ASN A 471 -4.07 -13.27 -14.97
CA ASN A 471 -2.92 -14.06 -14.53
C ASN A 471 -2.13 -14.62 -15.70
N GLN A 472 -2.81 -15.10 -16.73
CA GLN A 472 -2.15 -15.57 -17.95
C GLN A 472 -1.38 -14.44 -18.66
N LEU A 473 -1.99 -13.25 -18.79
CA LEU A 473 -1.32 -12.09 -19.37
C LEU A 473 -0.12 -11.63 -18.54
N GLY A 474 -0.25 -11.64 -17.21
CA GLY A 474 0.82 -11.25 -16.29
C GLY A 474 1.99 -12.23 -16.23
N ASN A 475 1.75 -13.53 -16.45
CA ASN A 475 2.78 -14.57 -16.44
C ASN A 475 3.60 -14.65 -17.73
N CYS A 476 3.27 -13.88 -18.76
CA CYS A 476 4.05 -13.84 -19.99
C CYS A 476 5.43 -13.21 -19.72
N ALA A 477 6.50 -13.98 -19.89
CA ALA A 477 7.87 -13.51 -19.68
C ALA A 477 8.38 -12.71 -20.89
N TRP A 478 8.85 -11.49 -20.63
CA TRP A 478 9.39 -10.57 -21.64
C TRP A 478 10.90 -10.47 -21.58
N LYS A 479 11.52 -10.20 -22.73
CA LYS A 479 12.94 -9.82 -22.83
C LYS A 479 13.10 -8.71 -23.87
N ILE A 480 14.06 -7.83 -23.63
CA ILE A 480 14.39 -6.75 -24.55
C ILE A 480 15.18 -7.31 -25.75
N ASN A 481 14.81 -6.90 -26.96
CA ASN A 481 15.62 -7.12 -28.15
C ASN A 481 16.79 -6.13 -28.16
N LYS A 482 17.95 -6.56 -27.66
CA LYS A 482 19.13 -5.70 -27.48
C LYS A 482 19.59 -5.03 -28.78
N PRO A 483 19.78 -5.75 -29.91
CA PRO A 483 20.16 -5.11 -31.17
C PRO A 483 19.23 -3.97 -31.61
N ILE A 484 17.92 -4.13 -31.45
CA ILE A 484 16.96 -3.08 -31.78
C ILE A 484 17.06 -1.91 -30.80
N LEU A 485 17.19 -2.20 -29.50
CA LEU A 485 17.36 -1.17 -28.48
C LEU A 485 18.63 -0.33 -28.75
N ASP A 486 19.77 -0.98 -29.03
CA ASP A 486 21.04 -0.31 -29.29
C ASP A 486 20.95 0.59 -30.53
N PHE A 487 20.27 0.13 -31.58
CA PHE A 487 20.00 0.93 -32.78
C PHE A 487 19.12 2.15 -32.48
N ILE A 488 18.05 1.99 -31.69
CA ILE A 488 17.17 3.10 -31.29
C ILE A 488 17.93 4.11 -30.42
N ILE A 489 18.75 3.64 -29.47
CA ILE A 489 19.60 4.50 -28.63
C ILE A 489 20.60 5.28 -29.48
N SER A 490 21.17 4.66 -30.52
CA SER A 490 22.06 5.33 -31.48
C SER A 490 21.34 6.49 -32.18
N ILE A 491 20.14 6.27 -32.72
CA ILE A 491 19.33 7.32 -33.35
C ILE A 491 18.96 8.41 -32.35
N PHE A 492 18.52 8.04 -31.15
CA PHE A 492 18.14 8.99 -30.09
C PHE A 492 19.29 9.94 -29.75
N ASN A 493 20.51 9.41 -29.64
CA ASN A 493 21.70 10.18 -29.33
C ASN A 493 22.23 10.99 -30.53
N ASP A 494 21.90 10.60 -31.75
CA ASP A 494 22.24 11.32 -32.99
C ASP A 494 21.12 12.27 -33.45
N ARG A 495 20.58 13.05 -32.51
CA ARG A 495 19.53 14.09 -32.74
C ARG A 495 18.18 13.57 -33.22
N GLY A 496 17.92 12.27 -33.10
CA GLY A 496 16.66 11.67 -33.51
C GLY A 496 16.59 11.42 -35.03
N SER A 497 15.40 11.03 -35.49
CA SER A 497 15.13 10.81 -36.91
C SER A 497 13.96 11.67 -37.33
N ASP A 498 14.25 12.89 -37.75
CA ASP A 498 13.29 13.73 -38.45
C ASP A 498 13.15 13.20 -39.89
N LYS A 499 11.91 12.91 -40.30
CA LYS A 499 11.58 12.52 -41.68
C LYS A 499 11.48 13.73 -42.59
#